data_AF-A0A3B5LKA7-F1
#
_entry.id   AF-A0A3B5LKA7-F1
#
_cell.length_a   1.000
_cell.length_b   1.000
_cell.length_c   1.000
_cell.angle_alpha   90.00
_cell.angle_beta   90.00
_cell.angle_gamma   90.00
#
_symmetry.space_group_name_H-M   'P 1'
#
loop_
_entity.id
_entity.type
_entity.pdbx_description
1 polymer ?
#
loop_
_entity_poly.entity_id
_entity_poly.type
_entity_poly.pdbx_seq_one_letter_code
_entity_poly.pdbx_strand_id
1 'polypeptide(L)'
;MWMDHRAAEQADRITNTGHRVLSRVGGVMSQEMQPPKLLWLKENLKDSCWDKAAHFFDLPDFLSWKATGSTTRSLCTLVCKWTYCPPGGWDPSFWISVGLEDLLENNFSKIGSETCSPGSPLAGGLTPQAAADLGLNPGTAVGASLIDAHAGGLGVIGADVQGFDLPCEGWPITSRMVIVCGTSTCHMAISEQPRFVPGVWGPYLSAMVPDLWLNEGGQSATGRLIDHIVKGHAAFAQVPFTGTNIYSYLNSHLAQMAGSPPAVDLLGSSLHVWPDFHGNRSPLADPTLKGMVIGLPLSQTVDDLARLYLATLQALALGTRHILDSVKEAGCDIRTLFLCGGLSKNLLFVQIQANATGMWSLPVVLPDQSEAVLVGAAILGACASQDYEAIEVHFLFSFHSFYDRKYKVFLQLFSHQREYQALMKHR
;
A
#
# COMPACT_ATOMS: atom_id res chain seq x y z
N MET A 1 6.16 16.69 0.23
CA MET A 1 6.12 15.29 0.73
C MET A 1 4.84 14.62 0.23
N TRP A 2 4.76 13.29 0.25
CA TRP A 2 3.59 12.55 -0.24
C TRP A 2 2.35 12.82 0.64
N MET A 3 2.50 12.74 1.97
CA MET A 3 1.47 12.97 2.99
C MET A 3 1.03 14.44 3.18
N ASP A 4 1.45 15.34 2.28
CA ASP A 4 1.09 16.74 2.34
C ASP A 4 -0.35 16.92 1.82
N HIS A 5 -1.21 17.57 2.62
CA HIS A 5 -2.63 17.76 2.35
C HIS A 5 -3.00 19.18 1.94
N ARG A 6 -2.03 20.03 1.56
CA ARG A 6 -2.30 21.43 1.17
C ARG A 6 -3.27 21.58 -0.01
N ALA A 7 -3.36 20.54 -0.85
CA ALA A 7 -4.09 20.54 -2.11
C ALA A 7 -5.51 19.94 -2.00
N ALA A 8 -6.11 19.96 -0.80
CA ALA A 8 -7.43 19.39 -0.54
C ALA A 8 -8.51 19.99 -1.46
N GLU A 9 -8.58 21.32 -1.54
CA GLU A 9 -9.55 22.03 -2.37
C GLU A 9 -9.39 21.71 -3.86
N GLN A 10 -8.14 21.63 -4.34
CA GLN A 10 -7.82 21.27 -5.71
C GLN A 10 -8.22 19.82 -6.01
N ALA A 11 -8.03 18.90 -5.06
CA ALA A 11 -8.44 17.51 -5.21
C ALA A 11 -9.97 17.37 -5.31
N ASP A 12 -10.73 18.12 -4.51
CA ASP A 12 -12.19 18.17 -4.58
C ASP A 12 -12.66 18.73 -5.93
N ARG A 13 -12.06 19.84 -6.39
CA ARG A 13 -12.34 20.43 -7.71
C ARG A 13 -12.07 19.46 -8.84
N ILE A 14 -10.92 18.77 -8.82
CA ILE A 14 -10.55 17.77 -9.82
C ILE A 14 -11.53 16.59 -9.79
N THR A 15 -11.90 16.11 -8.60
CA THR A 15 -12.87 15.02 -8.45
C THR A 15 -14.23 15.39 -9.04
N ASN A 16 -14.69 16.61 -8.78
CA ASN A 16 -15.98 17.11 -9.27
C ASN A 16 -16.06 17.28 -10.79
N THR A 17 -14.94 17.22 -11.52
CA THR A 17 -14.95 17.20 -13.00
C THR A 17 -15.59 15.93 -13.57
N GLY A 18 -15.62 14.83 -12.79
CA GLY A 18 -16.10 13.53 -13.26
C GLY A 18 -15.29 12.97 -14.43
N HIS A 19 -14.06 13.45 -14.65
CA HIS A 19 -13.25 13.07 -15.81
C HIS A 19 -12.95 11.57 -15.82
N ARG A 20 -12.94 10.95 -17.00
CA ARG A 20 -12.78 9.49 -17.17
C ARG A 20 -11.54 8.89 -16.51
N VAL A 21 -10.45 9.64 -16.38
CA VAL A 21 -9.21 9.17 -15.72
C VAL A 21 -9.42 8.85 -14.25
N LEU A 22 -10.42 9.47 -13.60
CA LEU A 22 -10.75 9.23 -12.20
C LEU A 22 -11.17 7.78 -11.93
N SER A 23 -11.71 7.10 -12.94
CA SER A 23 -12.09 5.67 -12.85
C SER A 23 -10.91 4.77 -12.46
N ARG A 24 -9.67 5.16 -12.76
CA ARG A 24 -8.46 4.38 -12.44
C ARG A 24 -7.89 4.68 -11.06
N VAL A 25 -8.33 5.75 -10.40
CA VAL A 25 -7.89 6.12 -9.04
C VAL A 25 -8.99 5.91 -8.00
N GLY A 26 -9.97 5.06 -8.30
CA GLY A 26 -11.08 4.74 -7.40
C GLY A 26 -12.22 5.78 -7.41
N GLY A 27 -12.31 6.61 -8.45
CA GLY A 27 -13.38 7.60 -8.64
C GLY A 27 -13.19 8.92 -7.89
N VAL A 28 -12.30 8.98 -6.90
CA VAL A 28 -12.00 10.17 -6.10
C VAL A 28 -10.50 10.44 -6.15
N MET A 29 -10.12 11.65 -6.56
CA MET A 29 -8.71 12.05 -6.61
C MET A 29 -8.20 12.32 -5.19
N SER A 30 -7.14 11.63 -4.78
CA SER A 30 -6.49 11.94 -3.51
C SER A 30 -5.68 13.23 -3.60
N GLN A 31 -5.78 14.10 -2.59
CA GLN A 31 -4.93 15.27 -2.40
C GLN A 31 -3.43 14.94 -2.31
N GLU A 32 -3.09 13.67 -2.06
CA GLU A 32 -1.71 13.19 -2.03
C GLU A 32 -1.13 12.89 -3.43
N MET A 33 -1.99 12.80 -4.46
CA MET A 33 -1.58 12.62 -5.86
C MET A 33 -1.05 13.93 -6.47
N GLN A 34 -0.41 13.83 -7.63
CA GLN A 34 0.34 14.96 -8.19
C GLN A 34 -0.53 16.03 -8.87
N PRO A 35 -1.59 15.72 -9.63
CA PRO A 35 -2.38 16.76 -10.28
C PRO A 35 -2.96 17.83 -9.32
N PRO A 36 -3.54 17.47 -8.15
CA PRO A 36 -3.95 18.47 -7.16
C PRO A 36 -2.80 19.35 -6.67
N LYS A 37 -1.63 18.77 -6.41
CA LYS A 37 -0.44 19.50 -5.94
C LYS A 37 0.13 20.43 -7.01
N LEU A 38 0.11 20.01 -8.28
CA LEU A 38 0.51 20.86 -9.41
C LEU A 38 -0.44 22.04 -9.57
N LEU A 39 -1.75 21.80 -9.48
CA LEU A 39 -2.74 22.87 -9.52
C LEU A 39 -2.55 23.84 -8.35
N TRP A 40 -2.31 23.32 -7.14
CA TRP A 40 -1.99 24.16 -5.98
C TRP A 40 -0.73 25.00 -6.22
N LEU A 41 0.34 24.44 -6.79
CA LEU A 41 1.56 25.18 -7.13
C LEU A 41 1.31 26.27 -8.16
N LYS A 42 0.52 26.00 -9.20
CA LYS A 42 0.15 26.99 -10.22
C LYS A 42 -0.64 28.16 -9.61
N GLU A 43 -1.57 27.86 -8.70
CA GLU A 43 -2.43 28.88 -8.08
C GLU A 43 -1.70 29.70 -7.01
N ASN A 44 -0.80 29.09 -6.23
CA ASN A 44 -0.21 29.72 -5.05
C ASN A 44 1.24 30.18 -5.26
N LEU A 45 1.99 29.54 -6.16
CA LEU A 45 3.43 29.76 -6.36
C LEU A 45 3.78 29.95 -7.85
N LYS A 46 2.95 30.70 -8.58
CA LYS A 46 3.10 30.89 -10.03
C LYS A 46 4.48 31.44 -10.43
N ASP A 47 4.81 32.65 -9.98
CA ASP A 47 6.02 33.36 -10.41
C ASP A 47 7.30 32.77 -9.79
N SER A 48 7.19 32.23 -8.57
CA SER A 48 8.33 31.74 -7.81
C SER A 48 8.71 30.29 -8.13
N CYS A 49 7.75 29.48 -8.59
CA CYS A 49 7.95 28.05 -8.88
C CYS A 49 7.43 27.66 -10.27
N TRP A 50 6.14 27.83 -10.55
CA TRP A 50 5.50 27.26 -11.73
C TRP A 50 6.10 27.73 -13.06
N ASP A 51 6.28 29.03 -13.22
CA ASP A 51 6.78 29.65 -14.45
C ASP A 51 8.27 29.36 -14.66
N LYS A 52 9.01 29.08 -13.58
CA LYS A 52 10.45 28.76 -13.60
C LYS A 52 10.74 27.26 -13.70
N ALA A 53 9.73 26.40 -13.50
CA ALA A 53 9.91 24.97 -13.47
C ALA A 53 10.23 24.43 -14.86
N ALA A 54 11.41 23.81 -15.00
CA ALA A 54 11.77 23.03 -16.18
C ALA A 54 11.16 21.62 -16.14
N HIS A 55 11.11 21.02 -14.96
CA HIS A 55 10.56 19.69 -14.75
C HIS A 55 9.82 19.59 -13.43
N PHE A 56 8.71 18.86 -13.44
CA PHE A 56 8.09 18.28 -12.26
C PHE A 56 8.36 16.77 -12.28
N PHE A 57 8.84 16.26 -11.16
CA PHE A 57 9.25 14.88 -10.99
C PHE A 57 8.50 14.27 -9.82
N ASP A 58 8.12 13.01 -9.94
CA ASP A 58 7.94 12.18 -8.76
C ASP A 58 9.32 11.90 -8.13
N LEU A 59 9.39 11.71 -6.81
CA LEU A 59 10.68 11.57 -6.13
C LEU A 59 11.56 10.43 -6.69
N PRO A 60 11.02 9.23 -7.00
CA PRO A 60 11.81 8.15 -7.58
C PRO A 60 12.43 8.53 -8.95
N ASP A 61 11.69 9.26 -9.80
CA ASP A 61 12.20 9.72 -11.09
C ASP A 61 13.21 10.87 -10.96
N PHE A 62 13.07 11.72 -9.93
CA PHE A 62 14.09 12.70 -9.61
C PHE A 62 15.42 12.04 -9.24
N LEU A 63 15.37 10.95 -8.46
CA LEU A 63 16.58 10.22 -8.06
C LEU A 63 17.26 9.57 -9.27
N SER A 64 16.50 8.92 -10.16
CA SER A 64 17.06 8.33 -11.38
C SER A 64 17.59 9.39 -12.36
N TRP A 65 16.90 10.52 -12.51
CA TRP A 65 17.40 11.67 -13.27
C TRP A 65 18.68 12.23 -12.67
N LYS A 66 18.74 12.40 -11.35
CA LYS A 66 19.94 12.92 -10.68
C LYS A 66 21.14 11.98 -10.86
N ALA A 67 20.89 10.68 -10.94
CA ALA A 67 21.91 9.67 -11.16
C ALA A 67 22.40 9.59 -12.62
N THR A 68 21.49 9.74 -13.60
CA THR A 68 21.74 9.39 -15.02
C THR A 68 21.69 10.56 -15.99
N GLY A 69 21.09 11.68 -15.60
CA GLY A 69 20.70 12.78 -16.48
C GLY A 69 19.46 12.51 -17.34
N SER A 70 18.90 11.29 -17.31
CA SER A 70 17.74 10.93 -18.13
C SER A 70 16.46 11.59 -17.63
N THR A 71 15.68 12.17 -18.54
CA THR A 71 14.34 12.70 -18.26
C THR A 71 13.24 11.66 -18.48
N THR A 72 13.56 10.43 -18.88
CA THR A 72 12.56 9.36 -19.03
C THR A 72 11.89 9.08 -17.68
N ARG A 73 10.57 8.90 -17.68
CA ARG A 73 9.78 8.63 -16.47
C ARG A 73 9.42 7.16 -16.35
N SER A 74 9.33 6.67 -15.12
CA SER A 74 8.80 5.33 -14.87
C SER A 74 7.29 5.26 -15.09
N LEU A 75 6.81 4.19 -15.72
CA LEU A 75 5.36 3.92 -15.77
C LEU A 75 4.76 3.76 -14.36
N CYS A 76 5.52 3.31 -13.36
CA CYS A 76 5.04 3.19 -11.98
C CYS A 76 4.56 4.52 -11.41
N THR A 77 5.41 5.55 -11.49
CA THR A 77 5.09 6.86 -10.93
C THR A 77 3.93 7.49 -11.69
N LEU A 78 4.04 7.54 -13.02
CA LEU A 78 3.09 8.26 -13.86
C LEU A 78 1.69 7.65 -13.83
N VAL A 79 1.59 6.32 -13.92
CA VAL A 79 0.28 5.65 -13.95
C VAL A 79 -0.39 5.74 -12.58
N CYS A 80 0.36 5.53 -11.49
CA CYS A 80 -0.22 5.49 -10.15
C CYS A 80 -0.55 6.86 -9.56
N LYS A 81 0.17 7.93 -9.95
CA LYS A 81 0.08 9.25 -9.25
C LYS A 81 -0.13 10.45 -10.17
N TRP A 82 -0.01 10.28 -11.49
CA TRP A 82 -0.11 11.38 -12.46
C TRP A 82 -1.25 11.23 -13.47
N THR A 83 -1.99 10.11 -13.46
CA THR A 83 -3.08 9.78 -14.41
C THR A 83 -2.63 9.39 -15.83
N TYR A 84 -1.35 9.04 -16.01
CA TYR A 84 -0.86 8.51 -17.29
C TYR A 84 -1.49 7.15 -17.59
N CYS A 85 -1.85 6.90 -18.85
CA CYS A 85 -2.68 5.75 -19.23
C CYS A 85 -2.10 4.99 -20.43
N PRO A 86 -1.10 4.11 -20.24
CA PRO A 86 -0.53 3.33 -21.33
C PRO A 86 -1.58 2.36 -21.95
N PRO A 87 -1.50 2.08 -23.26
CA PRO A 87 -0.56 2.64 -24.24
C PRO A 87 -0.97 4.05 -24.74
N GLY A 88 -2.11 4.59 -24.33
CA GLY A 88 -2.64 5.88 -24.80
C GLY A 88 -1.90 7.12 -24.29
N GLY A 89 -1.15 7.00 -23.19
CA GLY A 89 -0.29 8.05 -22.64
C GLY A 89 -1.03 9.11 -21.83
N TRP A 90 -0.60 10.36 -21.94
CA TRP A 90 -1.27 11.51 -21.32
C TRP A 90 -2.62 11.79 -21.99
N ASP A 91 -3.65 12.11 -21.21
CA ASP A 91 -4.95 12.51 -21.72
C ASP A 91 -5.06 14.06 -21.74
N PRO A 92 -4.93 14.74 -22.89
CA PRO A 92 -4.91 16.20 -22.94
C PRO A 92 -6.20 16.82 -22.39
N SER A 93 -7.35 16.16 -22.58
CA SER A 93 -8.64 16.69 -22.10
C SER A 93 -8.71 16.76 -20.58
N PHE A 94 -7.99 15.89 -19.86
CA PHE A 94 -7.90 15.96 -18.40
C PHE A 94 -7.17 17.20 -17.95
N TRP A 95 -5.96 17.42 -18.46
CA TRP A 95 -5.11 18.54 -18.04
C TRP A 95 -5.74 19.89 -18.42
N ILE A 96 -6.41 19.97 -19.57
CA ILE A 96 -7.18 21.16 -19.96
C ILE A 96 -8.36 21.37 -19.00
N SER A 97 -9.13 20.34 -18.67
CA SER A 97 -10.32 20.50 -17.82
C SER A 97 -10.01 20.94 -16.39
N VAL A 98 -8.80 20.63 -15.90
CA VAL A 98 -8.34 21.03 -14.55
C VAL A 98 -7.50 22.31 -14.53
N GLY A 99 -7.35 22.99 -15.67
CA GLY A 99 -6.61 24.26 -15.76
C GLY A 99 -5.10 24.12 -15.71
N LEU A 100 -4.55 23.02 -16.25
CA LEU A 100 -3.13 22.69 -16.33
C LEU A 100 -2.68 22.42 -17.78
N GLU A 101 -3.31 23.12 -18.74
CA GLU A 101 -3.07 22.98 -20.18
C GLU A 101 -1.65 23.37 -20.62
N ASP A 102 -0.96 24.20 -19.85
CA ASP A 102 0.44 24.58 -20.04
C ASP A 102 1.42 23.41 -19.85
N LEU A 103 0.99 22.34 -19.17
CA LEU A 103 1.77 21.11 -19.10
C LEU A 103 1.80 20.32 -20.42
N LEU A 104 0.96 20.65 -21.41
CA LEU A 104 0.94 19.98 -22.72
C LEU A 104 2.08 20.47 -23.63
N GLU A 105 2.64 21.65 -23.34
CA GLU A 105 3.67 22.29 -24.15
C GLU A 105 4.89 21.36 -24.36
N ASN A 106 5.49 21.47 -25.55
CA ASN A 106 6.68 20.70 -25.93
C ASN A 106 6.51 19.19 -25.68
N ASN A 107 5.34 18.65 -26.00
CA ASN A 107 4.99 17.23 -25.80
C ASN A 107 5.12 16.78 -24.34
N PHE A 108 4.51 17.52 -23.41
CA PHE A 108 4.53 17.20 -21.98
C PHE A 108 5.93 17.20 -21.34
N SER A 109 6.89 17.96 -21.87
CA SER A 109 8.31 17.90 -21.43
C SER A 109 8.52 18.18 -19.94
N LYS A 110 7.67 19.02 -19.33
CA LYS A 110 7.74 19.32 -17.90
C LYS A 110 7.39 18.11 -17.03
N ILE A 111 6.49 17.23 -17.47
CA ILE A 111 5.99 16.10 -16.67
C ILE A 111 6.46 14.73 -17.19
N GLY A 112 6.99 14.67 -18.41
CA GLY A 112 7.59 13.49 -19.01
C GLY A 112 7.03 13.20 -20.40
N SER A 113 7.86 13.39 -21.43
CA SER A 113 7.53 13.06 -22.83
C SER A 113 7.87 11.61 -23.19
N GLU A 114 8.77 10.99 -22.43
CA GLU A 114 9.27 9.63 -22.63
C GLU A 114 9.02 8.80 -21.37
N THR A 115 8.55 7.58 -21.56
CA THR A 115 8.19 6.68 -20.46
C THR A 115 8.70 5.28 -20.73
N CYS A 116 9.09 4.56 -19.69
CA CYS A 116 9.48 3.15 -19.79
C CYS A 116 9.02 2.34 -18.59
N SER A 117 8.97 1.02 -18.76
CA SER A 117 8.65 0.10 -17.67
C SER A 117 9.74 0.19 -16.58
N PRO A 118 9.37 0.03 -15.30
CA PRO A 118 10.35 -0.07 -14.22
C PRO A 118 11.46 -1.07 -14.53
N GLY A 119 12.70 -0.72 -14.17
CA GLY A 119 13.88 -1.57 -14.43
C GLY A 119 14.46 -1.46 -15.84
N SER A 120 13.80 -0.75 -16.77
CA SER A 120 14.38 -0.46 -18.08
C SER A 120 15.67 0.36 -17.94
N PRO A 121 16.74 0.08 -18.69
CA PRO A 121 17.98 0.86 -18.62
C PRO A 121 17.73 2.35 -18.94
N LEU A 122 18.30 3.24 -18.14
CA LEU A 122 18.20 4.68 -18.33
C LEU A 122 19.52 5.26 -18.85
N ALA A 123 19.43 5.90 -20.03
CA ALA A 123 20.56 6.55 -20.70
C ALA A 123 21.79 5.62 -20.73
N GLY A 124 22.96 6.13 -20.33
CA GLY A 124 24.20 5.35 -20.21
C GLY A 124 24.50 4.85 -18.80
N GLY A 125 23.53 4.85 -17.87
CA GLY A 125 23.76 4.54 -16.45
C GLY A 125 24.25 5.75 -15.64
N LEU A 126 25.00 5.49 -14.56
CA LEU A 126 25.51 6.54 -13.66
C LEU A 126 26.38 7.55 -14.42
N THR A 127 26.06 8.83 -14.26
CA THR A 127 26.94 9.92 -14.70
C THR A 127 28.27 9.89 -13.94
N PRO A 128 29.36 10.46 -14.49
CA PRO A 128 30.64 10.54 -13.76
C PRO A 128 30.52 11.20 -12.39
N GLN A 129 29.69 12.25 -12.27
CA GLN A 129 29.45 12.93 -11.00
C GLN A 129 28.71 12.03 -10.02
N ALA A 130 27.60 11.42 -10.43
CA ALA A 130 26.82 10.54 -9.54
C ALA A 130 27.63 9.31 -9.11
N ALA A 131 28.44 8.74 -10.01
CA ALA A 131 29.35 7.65 -9.70
C ALA A 131 30.38 8.05 -8.65
N ALA A 132 31.00 9.24 -8.77
CA ALA A 132 31.94 9.76 -7.78
C ALA A 132 31.28 10.00 -6.41
N ASP A 133 30.07 10.59 -6.39
CA ASP A 133 29.31 10.87 -5.16
C ASP A 133 28.93 9.59 -4.40
N LEU A 134 28.69 8.49 -5.13
CA LEU A 134 28.29 7.19 -4.59
C LEU A 134 29.47 6.21 -4.37
N GLY A 135 30.68 6.55 -4.84
CA GLY A 135 31.85 5.66 -4.80
C GLY A 135 31.74 4.44 -5.74
N LEU A 136 31.08 4.61 -6.89
CA LEU A 136 30.84 3.57 -7.90
C LEU A 136 31.52 3.92 -9.24
N ASN A 137 31.40 3.04 -10.23
CA ASN A 137 31.94 3.27 -11.57
C ASN A 137 30.97 4.10 -12.44
N PRO A 138 31.46 5.07 -13.22
CA PRO A 138 30.65 5.69 -14.27
C PRO A 138 30.11 4.62 -15.23
N GLY A 139 28.87 4.79 -15.66
CA GLY A 139 28.21 3.85 -16.57
C GLY A 139 27.61 2.61 -15.90
N THR A 140 27.71 2.44 -14.57
CA THR A 140 26.94 1.42 -13.85
C THR A 140 25.46 1.57 -14.19
N ALA A 141 24.81 0.47 -14.60
CA ALA A 141 23.43 0.49 -15.06
C ALA A 141 22.48 1.03 -13.98
N VAL A 142 21.50 1.83 -14.41
CA VAL A 142 20.44 2.36 -13.56
C VAL A 142 19.11 2.08 -14.24
N GLY A 143 18.23 1.37 -13.54
CA GLY A 143 16.89 1.07 -14.01
C GLY A 143 15.91 2.22 -13.78
N ALA A 144 14.86 2.27 -14.61
CA ALA A 144 13.71 3.12 -14.38
C ALA A 144 13.08 2.86 -13.01
N SER A 145 12.64 3.93 -12.37
CA SER A 145 12.34 3.96 -10.93
C SER A 145 11.08 3.17 -10.52
N LEU A 146 10.89 2.93 -9.22
CA LEU A 146 9.63 2.46 -8.62
C LEU A 146 9.28 3.31 -7.39
N ILE A 147 7.98 3.43 -7.11
CA ILE A 147 7.49 3.88 -5.81
C ILE A 147 7.86 2.81 -4.76
N ASP A 148 8.17 3.23 -3.53
CA ASP A 148 8.63 2.39 -2.42
C ASP A 148 7.79 1.13 -2.18
N ALA A 149 6.47 1.26 -2.08
CA ALA A 149 5.58 0.14 -1.88
C ALA A 149 5.61 -0.82 -3.08
N HIS A 150 5.79 -0.31 -4.30
CA HIS A 150 5.84 -1.12 -5.52
C HIS A 150 7.17 -1.86 -5.63
N ALA A 151 8.28 -1.24 -5.19
CA ALA A 151 9.57 -1.90 -5.04
C ALA A 151 9.48 -3.02 -3.99
N GLY A 152 8.84 -2.76 -2.83
CA GLY A 152 8.58 -3.80 -1.83
C GLY A 152 7.71 -4.95 -2.37
N GLY A 153 6.73 -4.62 -3.21
CA GLY A 153 5.92 -5.57 -3.98
C GLY A 153 6.75 -6.46 -4.89
N LEU A 154 7.55 -5.82 -5.76
CA LEU A 154 8.44 -6.50 -6.71
C LEU A 154 9.46 -7.39 -6.00
N GLY A 155 10.01 -6.94 -4.87
CA GLY A 155 11.02 -7.66 -4.09
C GLY A 155 10.55 -9.00 -3.51
N VAL A 156 9.23 -9.27 -3.48
CA VAL A 156 8.69 -10.52 -2.91
C VAL A 156 7.75 -11.27 -3.84
N ILE A 157 7.08 -10.61 -4.78
CA ILE A 157 6.05 -11.26 -5.60
C ILE A 157 6.60 -12.38 -6.48
N GLY A 158 7.85 -12.24 -6.92
CA GLY A 158 8.55 -13.18 -7.78
C GLY A 158 9.34 -14.26 -7.04
N ALA A 159 9.22 -14.34 -5.71
CA ALA A 159 10.03 -15.27 -4.94
C ALA A 159 9.77 -16.74 -5.36
N ASP A 160 10.82 -17.56 -5.33
CA ASP A 160 10.70 -18.96 -5.69
C ASP A 160 9.99 -19.73 -4.57
N VAL A 161 8.97 -20.48 -4.95
CA VAL A 161 8.14 -21.25 -4.02
C VAL A 161 8.18 -22.75 -4.33
N GLN A 162 9.06 -23.19 -5.23
CA GLN A 162 9.19 -24.60 -5.59
C GLN A 162 9.63 -25.45 -4.39
N GLY A 163 8.97 -26.59 -4.18
CA GLY A 163 9.30 -27.54 -3.12
C GLY A 163 8.75 -27.17 -1.74
N PHE A 164 7.87 -26.17 -1.66
CA PHE A 164 7.24 -25.74 -0.41
C PHE A 164 5.76 -26.14 -0.29
N ASP A 165 5.22 -26.88 -1.27
CA ASP A 165 3.84 -27.39 -1.29
C ASP A 165 2.78 -26.29 -1.11
N LEU A 166 3.05 -25.08 -1.65
CA LEU A 166 2.14 -23.95 -1.53
C LEU A 166 1.01 -24.04 -2.57
N PRO A 167 -0.20 -23.53 -2.27
CA PRO A 167 -1.31 -23.49 -3.23
C PRO A 167 -1.02 -22.69 -4.51
N CYS A 168 -0.04 -21.77 -4.48
CA CYS A 168 0.41 -21.02 -5.65
C CYS A 168 1.58 -21.69 -6.39
N GLU A 169 2.11 -22.81 -5.91
CA GLU A 169 3.14 -23.57 -6.62
C GLU A 169 2.56 -24.12 -7.93
N GLY A 170 3.28 -23.93 -9.03
CA GLY A 170 2.78 -24.26 -10.38
C GLY A 170 1.70 -23.31 -10.94
N TRP A 171 1.33 -22.26 -10.21
CA TRP A 171 0.43 -21.20 -10.69
C TRP A 171 1.22 -19.94 -11.10
N PRO A 172 0.69 -19.12 -12.02
CA PRO A 172 1.34 -17.88 -12.42
C PRO A 172 1.49 -16.93 -11.23
N ILE A 173 2.44 -15.98 -11.31
CA ILE A 173 2.65 -14.95 -10.28
C ILE A 173 1.40 -14.09 -10.01
N THR A 174 0.45 -14.06 -10.95
CA THR A 174 -0.88 -13.43 -10.81
C THR A 174 -1.79 -14.12 -9.80
N SER A 175 -1.45 -15.33 -9.33
CA SER A 175 -2.11 -16.01 -8.22
C SER A 175 -1.66 -15.53 -6.84
N ARG A 176 -0.75 -14.56 -6.78
CA ARG A 176 -0.14 -14.04 -5.56
C ARG A 176 -0.64 -12.62 -5.28
N MET A 177 -0.84 -12.29 -4.02
CA MET A 177 -1.04 -10.90 -3.57
C MET A 177 0.06 -10.52 -2.60
N VAL A 178 0.64 -9.33 -2.77
CA VAL A 178 1.62 -8.77 -1.83
C VAL A 178 0.95 -7.81 -0.87
N ILE A 179 1.31 -7.89 0.41
CA ILE A 179 0.89 -6.99 1.47
C ILE A 179 2.14 -6.31 2.03
N VAL A 180 2.34 -5.06 1.63
CA VAL A 180 3.43 -4.21 2.11
C VAL A 180 2.95 -3.48 3.35
N CYS A 181 3.30 -3.99 4.53
CA CYS A 181 2.74 -3.57 5.81
C CYS A 181 3.72 -2.75 6.66
N GLY A 182 3.34 -1.52 6.99
CA GLY A 182 4.15 -0.57 7.75
C GLY A 182 3.28 0.43 8.53
N THR A 183 3.56 1.73 8.41
CA THR A 183 2.73 2.79 8.99
C THR A 183 1.29 2.76 8.45
N SER A 184 1.17 2.56 7.14
CA SER A 184 0.00 2.14 6.38
C SER A 184 0.29 0.78 5.74
N THR A 185 -0.73 0.16 5.12
CA THR A 185 -0.54 -1.10 4.39
C THR A 185 -1.07 -0.96 2.97
N CYS A 186 -0.29 -1.45 1.99
CA CYS A 186 -0.71 -1.56 0.59
C CYS A 186 -0.93 -3.03 0.23
N HIS A 187 -1.99 -3.32 -0.51
CA HIS A 187 -2.38 -4.65 -0.97
C HIS A 187 -2.30 -4.66 -2.50
N MET A 188 -1.33 -5.40 -3.05
CA MET A 188 -0.99 -5.39 -4.46
C MET A 188 -1.32 -6.73 -5.10
N ALA A 189 -2.25 -6.71 -6.05
CA ALA A 189 -2.60 -7.86 -6.87
C ALA A 189 -2.30 -7.53 -8.34
N ILE A 190 -1.66 -8.46 -9.05
CA ILE A 190 -1.36 -8.33 -10.48
C ILE A 190 -2.20 -9.27 -11.32
N SER A 191 -2.48 -8.89 -12.56
CA SER A 191 -3.34 -9.63 -13.48
C SER A 191 -2.93 -9.39 -14.93
N GLU A 192 -3.18 -10.36 -15.80
CA GLU A 192 -2.90 -10.23 -17.24
C GLU A 192 -3.89 -9.29 -17.96
N GLN A 193 -5.10 -9.18 -17.41
CA GLN A 193 -6.19 -8.38 -17.98
C GLN A 193 -6.59 -7.28 -17.00
N PRO A 194 -7.04 -6.11 -17.47
CA PRO A 194 -7.47 -5.04 -16.57
C PRO A 194 -8.67 -5.49 -15.74
N ARG A 195 -8.52 -5.45 -14.41
CA ARG A 195 -9.61 -5.71 -13.45
C ARG A 195 -9.97 -4.42 -12.74
N PHE A 196 -11.22 -3.96 -12.89
CA PHE A 196 -11.73 -2.80 -12.17
C PHE A 196 -12.39 -3.27 -10.88
N VAL A 197 -11.83 -2.86 -9.75
CA VAL A 197 -12.30 -3.24 -8.42
C VAL A 197 -12.82 -1.96 -7.73
N PRO A 198 -14.12 -1.87 -7.38
CA PRO A 198 -14.65 -0.71 -6.68
C PRO A 198 -13.85 -0.38 -5.40
N GLY A 199 -13.47 0.89 -5.26
CA GLY A 199 -12.71 1.40 -4.11
C GLY A 199 -11.29 0.85 -3.95
N VAL A 200 -10.74 0.24 -4.98
CA VAL A 200 -9.33 -0.14 -5.10
C VAL A 200 -8.73 0.62 -6.27
N TRP A 201 -7.49 1.08 -6.13
CA TRP A 201 -6.81 1.82 -7.19
C TRP A 201 -6.34 0.89 -8.31
N GLY A 202 -6.28 1.39 -9.53
CA GLY A 202 -6.01 0.61 -10.72
C GLY A 202 -7.25 0.39 -11.59
N PRO A 203 -7.16 -0.47 -12.62
CA PRO A 203 -5.99 -1.27 -12.97
C PRO A 203 -4.89 -0.42 -13.65
N TYR A 204 -3.65 -0.59 -13.20
CA TYR A 204 -2.47 0.13 -13.68
C TYR A 204 -1.53 -0.78 -14.47
N LEU A 205 -1.48 -0.61 -15.79
CA LEU A 205 -0.63 -1.43 -16.66
C LEU A 205 0.86 -1.08 -16.46
N SER A 206 1.69 -2.11 -16.30
CA SER A 206 3.15 -2.02 -16.18
C SER A 206 3.64 -1.14 -15.02
N ALA A 207 2.81 -0.97 -13.99
CA ALA A 207 3.13 -0.11 -12.85
C ALA A 207 4.02 -0.77 -11.77
N MET A 208 4.18 -2.10 -11.82
CA MET A 208 5.07 -2.83 -10.91
C MET A 208 5.83 -3.95 -11.62
N VAL A 209 5.10 -4.84 -12.31
CA VAL A 209 5.68 -5.88 -13.16
C VAL A 209 5.39 -5.53 -14.61
N PRO A 210 6.37 -5.56 -15.53
CA PRO A 210 6.15 -5.29 -16.94
C PRO A 210 5.00 -6.13 -17.52
N ASP A 211 4.20 -5.51 -18.38
CA ASP A 211 3.08 -6.11 -19.12
C ASP A 211 1.90 -6.65 -18.30
N LEU A 212 1.93 -6.46 -16.97
CA LEU A 212 0.84 -6.85 -16.07
C LEU A 212 0.12 -5.64 -15.49
N TRP A 213 -1.17 -5.82 -15.20
CA TRP A 213 -2.04 -4.82 -14.58
C TRP A 213 -2.00 -4.95 -13.07
N LEU A 214 -1.70 -3.86 -12.37
CA LEU A 214 -1.71 -3.76 -10.92
C LEU A 214 -3.04 -3.20 -10.39
N ASN A 215 -3.61 -3.87 -9.40
CA ASN A 215 -4.62 -3.31 -8.50
C ASN A 215 -3.98 -3.05 -7.13
N GLU A 216 -4.12 -1.82 -6.61
CA GLU A 216 -3.48 -1.32 -5.40
C GLU A 216 -4.54 -0.94 -4.34
N GLY A 217 -4.93 -1.92 -3.52
CA GLY A 217 -5.73 -1.67 -2.33
C GLY A 217 -4.89 -1.05 -1.22
N GLY A 218 -5.53 -0.47 -0.21
CA GLY A 218 -4.78 -0.03 0.96
C GLY A 218 -5.60 0.23 2.21
N GLN A 219 -4.90 0.20 3.33
CA GLN A 219 -5.37 0.62 4.65
C GLN A 219 -4.54 1.83 5.08
N SER A 220 -5.20 2.99 5.22
CA SER A 220 -4.53 4.29 5.45
C SER A 220 -3.76 4.37 6.77
N ALA A 221 -4.17 3.60 7.79
CA ALA A 221 -3.49 3.52 9.07
C ALA A 221 -3.47 2.09 9.58
N THR A 222 -2.29 1.48 9.63
CA THR A 222 -2.09 0.13 10.17
C THR A 222 -1.13 0.16 11.35
N GLY A 223 0.17 0.31 11.11
CA GLY A 223 1.16 0.52 12.17
C GLY A 223 0.88 1.80 12.96
N ARG A 224 0.43 2.87 12.28
CA ARG A 224 -0.01 4.10 12.96
C ARG A 224 -1.23 3.91 13.85
N LEU A 225 -2.17 3.04 13.45
CA LEU A 225 -3.33 2.72 14.28
C LEU A 225 -2.92 1.89 15.49
N ILE A 226 -2.07 0.88 15.31
CA ILE A 226 -1.51 0.07 16.39
C ILE A 226 -0.81 0.97 17.41
N ASP A 227 0.09 1.84 16.94
CA ASP A 227 0.77 2.84 17.76
C ASP A 227 -0.21 3.74 18.51
N HIS A 228 -1.24 4.25 17.82
CA HIS A 228 -2.23 5.15 18.40
C HIS A 228 -3.02 4.47 19.52
N ILE A 229 -3.49 3.25 19.31
CA ILE A 229 -4.23 2.46 20.31
C ILE A 229 -3.34 2.16 21.51
N VAL A 230 -2.11 1.71 21.27
CA VAL A 230 -1.20 1.31 22.34
C VAL A 230 -0.76 2.52 23.17
N LYS A 231 -0.30 3.59 22.52
CA LYS A 231 0.20 4.80 23.19
C LYS A 231 -0.93 5.64 23.79
N GLY A 232 -2.14 5.54 23.26
CA GLY A 232 -3.32 6.26 23.74
C GLY A 232 -3.99 5.63 24.97
N HIS A 233 -3.67 4.38 25.30
CA HIS A 233 -4.28 3.69 26.43
C HIS A 233 -3.68 4.16 27.78
N ALA A 234 -4.52 4.36 28.80
CA ALA A 234 -4.08 4.84 30.12
C ALA A 234 -3.04 3.93 30.80
N ALA A 235 -3.13 2.62 30.55
CA ALA A 235 -2.16 1.63 31.05
C ALA A 235 -0.80 1.65 30.34
N PHE A 236 -0.62 2.46 29.27
CA PHE A 236 0.64 2.51 28.52
C PHE A 236 1.85 2.83 29.42
N ALA A 237 1.69 3.79 30.34
CA ALA A 237 2.74 4.17 31.30
C ALA A 237 3.05 3.07 32.34
N GLN A 238 2.16 2.09 32.50
CA GLN A 238 2.31 0.98 33.44
C GLN A 238 3.01 -0.22 32.81
N VAL A 239 3.26 -0.21 31.49
CA VAL A 239 3.94 -1.30 30.79
C VAL A 239 5.41 -1.35 31.24
N PRO A 240 5.87 -2.45 31.85
CA PRO A 240 7.23 -2.59 32.33
C PRO A 240 8.18 -2.87 31.16
N PHE A 241 8.53 -1.83 30.39
CA PHE A 241 9.44 -1.94 29.25
C PHE A 241 10.87 -1.59 29.67
N THR A 242 11.72 -2.62 29.83
CA THR A 242 13.18 -2.49 30.00
C THR A 242 13.89 -3.08 28.78
N GLY A 243 13.93 -2.35 27.66
CA GLY A 243 14.78 -2.68 26.51
C GLY A 243 14.18 -3.57 25.40
N THR A 244 13.10 -4.33 25.62
CA THR A 244 12.38 -5.14 24.59
C THR A 244 11.15 -4.49 23.96
N ASN A 245 11.15 -4.16 22.66
CA ASN A 245 10.05 -3.43 21.97
C ASN A 245 8.65 -3.69 22.57
N ILE A 246 7.88 -2.63 22.88
CA ILE A 246 6.57 -2.75 23.56
C ILE A 246 5.64 -3.78 22.92
N TYR A 247 5.65 -3.93 21.60
CA TYR A 247 4.83 -4.92 20.91
C TYR A 247 5.25 -6.36 21.24
N SER A 248 6.55 -6.62 21.41
CA SER A 248 7.07 -7.91 21.87
C SER A 248 6.64 -8.23 23.30
N TYR A 249 6.60 -7.21 24.18
CA TYR A 249 6.04 -7.37 25.52
C TYR A 249 4.53 -7.72 25.44
N LEU A 250 3.73 -6.94 24.70
CA LEU A 250 2.29 -7.19 24.58
C LEU A 250 1.98 -8.56 23.97
N ASN A 251 2.74 -8.99 22.97
CA ASN A 251 2.62 -10.34 22.39
C ASN A 251 2.91 -11.43 23.42
N SER A 252 3.98 -11.26 24.22
CA SER A 252 4.35 -12.22 25.26
C SER A 252 3.30 -12.27 26.37
N HIS A 253 2.77 -11.11 26.76
CA HIS A 253 1.70 -10.97 27.74
C HIS A 253 0.42 -11.67 27.27
N LEU A 254 0.01 -11.45 26.02
CA LEU A 254 -1.13 -12.15 25.41
C LEU A 254 -0.94 -13.67 25.41
N ALA A 255 0.26 -14.16 25.10
CA ALA A 255 0.57 -15.58 25.14
C ALA A 255 0.45 -16.16 26.57
N GLN A 256 0.89 -15.41 27.58
CA GLN A 256 0.73 -15.80 28.99
C GLN A 256 -0.75 -15.82 29.41
N MET A 257 -1.52 -14.80 29.05
CA MET A 257 -2.96 -14.72 29.34
C MET A 257 -3.74 -15.89 28.70
N ALA A 258 -3.33 -16.32 27.51
CA ALA A 258 -3.99 -17.38 26.77
C ALA A 258 -3.58 -18.81 27.22
N GLY A 259 -2.39 -18.97 27.78
CA GLY A 259 -1.80 -20.27 28.14
C GLY A 259 -1.37 -21.15 26.95
N SER A 260 -1.87 -20.88 25.74
CA SER A 260 -1.45 -21.54 24.49
C SER A 260 -1.65 -20.63 23.27
N PRO A 261 -0.87 -20.79 22.17
CA PRO A 261 -0.99 -19.92 20.99
C PRO A 261 -2.39 -19.87 20.34
N PRO A 262 -3.11 -21.00 20.11
CA PRO A 262 -4.45 -20.95 19.52
C PRO A 262 -5.49 -20.21 20.38
N ALA A 263 -5.26 -20.14 21.69
CA ALA A 263 -6.14 -19.45 22.62
C ALA A 263 -5.93 -17.92 22.61
N VAL A 264 -4.82 -17.42 22.05
CA VAL A 264 -4.55 -15.97 21.96
C VAL A 264 -5.65 -15.28 21.16
N ASP A 265 -6.04 -15.83 20.00
CA ASP A 265 -7.08 -15.25 19.16
C ASP A 265 -8.41 -15.08 19.90
N LEU A 266 -8.74 -16.04 20.78
CA LEU A 266 -9.99 -16.08 21.53
C LEU A 266 -10.07 -14.98 22.61
N LEU A 267 -8.94 -14.38 23.02
CA LEU A 267 -8.95 -13.25 23.95
C LEU A 267 -9.67 -12.02 23.38
N GLY A 268 -9.79 -11.92 22.05
CA GLY A 268 -10.54 -10.87 21.34
C GLY A 268 -12.01 -11.20 21.07
N SER A 269 -12.59 -12.21 21.72
CA SER A 269 -13.95 -12.69 21.42
C SER A 269 -15.05 -11.68 21.74
N SER A 270 -14.89 -10.87 22.78
CA SER A 270 -15.88 -9.89 23.25
C SER A 270 -15.51 -8.45 22.95
N LEU A 271 -14.42 -8.22 22.19
CA LEU A 271 -13.89 -6.90 21.88
C LEU A 271 -13.71 -6.78 20.36
N HIS A 272 -14.39 -5.82 19.74
CA HIS A 272 -14.36 -5.63 18.29
C HIS A 272 -14.02 -4.19 17.95
N VAL A 273 -13.20 -4.04 16.91
CA VAL A 273 -12.71 -2.74 16.43
C VAL A 273 -13.10 -2.59 14.96
N TRP A 274 -13.63 -1.43 14.59
CA TRP A 274 -13.66 -0.96 13.21
C TRP A 274 -12.43 -0.05 12.99
N PRO A 275 -11.51 -0.38 12.06
CA PRO A 275 -10.16 0.16 12.06
C PRO A 275 -10.01 1.50 11.32
N ASP A 276 -11.06 2.02 10.67
CA ASP A 276 -10.98 3.23 9.83
C ASP A 276 -10.95 4.54 10.65
N PHE A 277 -9.98 4.67 11.57
CA PHE A 277 -9.75 5.88 12.37
C PHE A 277 -9.31 7.07 11.50
N HIS A 278 -8.83 6.80 10.28
CA HIS A 278 -8.42 7.78 9.29
C HIS A 278 -9.15 7.58 7.94
N GLY A 279 -10.44 7.23 8.00
CA GLY A 279 -11.22 6.89 6.81
C GLY A 279 -10.84 5.53 6.22
N ASN A 280 -11.65 5.05 5.28
CA ASN A 280 -11.39 3.83 4.54
C ASN A 280 -10.87 4.16 3.15
N ARG A 281 -9.66 3.69 2.83
CA ARG A 281 -9.15 3.74 1.45
C ARG A 281 -9.76 2.62 0.61
N SER A 282 -9.66 1.37 1.06
CA SER A 282 -10.20 0.21 0.35
C SER A 282 -10.90 -0.79 1.28
N PRO A 283 -11.94 -1.48 0.79
CA PRO A 283 -12.56 -1.34 -0.54
C PRO A 283 -13.69 -0.29 -0.59
N LEU A 284 -13.98 0.42 0.51
CA LEU A 284 -15.15 1.30 0.59
C LEU A 284 -14.91 2.68 -0.03
N ALA A 285 -13.64 3.10 -0.16
CA ALA A 285 -13.25 4.42 -0.67
C ALA A 285 -14.05 5.58 -0.03
N ASP A 286 -14.16 5.56 1.30
CA ASP A 286 -14.85 6.60 2.06
C ASP A 286 -13.92 7.21 3.12
N PRO A 287 -13.37 8.42 2.87
CA PRO A 287 -12.50 9.11 3.82
C PRO A 287 -13.24 9.63 5.07
N THR A 288 -14.58 9.65 5.06
CA THR A 288 -15.40 10.16 6.16
C THR A 288 -15.59 9.16 7.29
N LEU A 289 -15.34 7.87 7.03
CA LEU A 289 -15.47 6.81 8.04
C LEU A 289 -14.56 7.05 9.25
N LYS A 290 -15.06 6.61 10.42
CA LYS A 290 -14.38 6.74 11.72
C LYS A 290 -14.25 5.40 12.40
N GLY A 291 -13.27 5.32 13.31
CA GLY A 291 -13.03 4.17 14.15
C GLY A 291 -14.18 3.92 15.13
N MET A 292 -14.42 2.65 15.45
CA MET A 292 -15.37 2.25 16.50
C MET A 292 -14.76 1.13 17.33
N VAL A 293 -15.04 1.11 18.63
CA VAL A 293 -14.65 0.03 19.54
C VAL A 293 -15.87 -0.37 20.35
N ILE A 294 -16.22 -1.65 20.35
CA ILE A 294 -17.34 -2.21 21.12
C ILE A 294 -16.84 -3.31 22.05
N GLY A 295 -17.45 -3.40 23.24
CA GLY A 295 -17.04 -4.35 24.28
C GLY A 295 -16.05 -3.80 25.31
N LEU A 296 -15.99 -2.48 25.49
CA LEU A 296 -15.11 -1.82 26.45
C LEU A 296 -15.56 -2.08 27.90
N PRO A 297 -14.66 -2.56 28.80
CA PRO A 297 -14.93 -2.61 30.23
C PRO A 297 -14.63 -1.26 30.92
N LEU A 298 -15.01 -1.12 32.19
CA LEU A 298 -14.61 0.02 33.04
C LEU A 298 -13.15 -0.10 33.56
N SER A 299 -12.44 -1.17 33.18
CA SER A 299 -11.08 -1.47 33.63
C SER A 299 -10.04 -0.83 32.71
N GLN A 300 -8.88 -0.47 33.27
CA GLN A 300 -7.76 0.16 32.56
C GLN A 300 -6.41 -0.48 32.95
N THR A 301 -6.34 -1.80 32.86
CA THR A 301 -5.13 -2.58 33.16
C THR A 301 -4.26 -2.83 31.93
N VAL A 302 -3.08 -3.38 32.13
CA VAL A 302 -2.21 -3.86 31.03
C VAL A 302 -2.89 -5.01 30.25
N ASP A 303 -3.71 -5.83 30.90
CA ASP A 303 -4.51 -6.87 30.23
C ASP A 303 -5.53 -6.26 29.26
N ASP A 304 -6.18 -5.16 29.66
CA ASP A 304 -7.15 -4.45 28.81
C ASP A 304 -6.46 -3.82 27.60
N LEU A 305 -5.27 -3.23 27.81
CA LEU A 305 -4.42 -2.73 26.73
C LEU A 305 -4.03 -3.85 25.76
N ALA A 306 -3.58 -4.99 26.27
CA ALA A 306 -3.17 -6.13 25.46
C ALA A 306 -4.34 -6.67 24.62
N ARG A 307 -5.54 -6.79 25.21
CA ARG A 307 -6.76 -7.20 24.49
C ARG A 307 -7.16 -6.19 23.42
N LEU A 308 -7.09 -4.89 23.70
CA LEU A 308 -7.41 -3.85 22.71
C LEU A 308 -6.40 -3.82 21.56
N TYR A 309 -5.12 -3.99 21.87
CA TYR A 309 -4.05 -4.19 20.87
C TYR A 309 -4.35 -5.41 19.99
N LEU A 310 -4.64 -6.57 20.58
CA LEU A 310 -5.03 -7.78 19.85
C LEU A 310 -6.26 -7.54 18.96
N ALA A 311 -7.33 -6.96 19.50
CA ALA A 311 -8.55 -6.68 18.75
C ALA A 311 -8.30 -5.73 17.57
N THR A 312 -7.34 -4.81 17.71
CA THR A 312 -6.88 -3.93 16.64
C THR A 312 -6.13 -4.70 15.55
N LEU A 313 -5.21 -5.60 15.90
CA LEU A 313 -4.56 -6.48 14.90
C LEU A 313 -5.58 -7.32 14.14
N GLN A 314 -6.56 -7.89 14.86
CA GLN A 314 -7.63 -8.67 14.27
C GLN A 314 -8.51 -7.83 13.34
N ALA A 315 -8.86 -6.61 13.72
CA ALA A 315 -9.64 -5.70 12.87
C ALA A 315 -8.89 -5.32 11.59
N LEU A 316 -7.58 -5.08 11.68
CA LEU A 316 -6.74 -4.82 10.51
C LEU A 316 -6.71 -6.02 9.56
N ALA A 317 -6.59 -7.24 10.09
CA ALA A 317 -6.62 -8.46 9.28
C ALA A 317 -8.00 -8.73 8.65
N LEU A 318 -9.09 -8.40 9.33
CA LEU A 318 -10.44 -8.43 8.76
C LEU A 318 -10.63 -7.38 7.66
N GLY A 319 -10.00 -6.20 7.80
CA GLY A 319 -9.91 -5.22 6.73
C GLY A 319 -9.15 -5.74 5.50
N THR A 320 -8.02 -6.45 5.70
CA THR A 320 -7.32 -7.16 4.62
C THR A 320 -8.25 -8.17 3.94
N ARG A 321 -8.99 -8.97 4.71
CA ARG A 321 -9.96 -9.93 4.16
C ARG A 321 -11.02 -9.24 3.30
N HIS A 322 -11.53 -8.09 3.73
CA HIS A 322 -12.52 -7.33 2.97
C HIS A 322 -11.99 -6.84 1.61
N ILE A 323 -10.73 -6.38 1.59
CA ILE A 323 -10.04 -6.01 0.33
C ILE A 323 -9.86 -7.24 -0.56
N LEU A 324 -9.41 -8.36 0.02
CA LEU A 324 -9.21 -9.61 -0.71
C LEU A 324 -10.50 -10.15 -1.33
N ASP A 325 -11.61 -10.14 -0.59
CA ASP A 325 -12.92 -10.57 -1.09
C ASP A 325 -13.34 -9.69 -2.30
N SER A 326 -13.17 -8.37 -2.21
CA SER A 326 -13.47 -7.43 -3.31
C SER A 326 -12.61 -7.67 -4.56
N VAL A 327 -11.31 -7.96 -4.36
CA VAL A 327 -10.38 -8.26 -5.46
C VAL A 327 -10.73 -9.61 -6.13
N LYS A 328 -11.14 -10.61 -5.34
CA LYS A 328 -11.60 -11.91 -5.86
C LYS A 328 -12.90 -11.80 -6.64
N GLU A 329 -13.87 -11.03 -6.14
CA GLU A 329 -15.14 -10.77 -6.83
C GLU A 329 -14.94 -10.12 -8.21
N ALA A 330 -13.88 -9.33 -8.38
CA ALA A 330 -13.49 -8.76 -9.67
C ALA A 330 -12.73 -9.72 -10.61
N GLY A 331 -12.49 -10.97 -10.20
CA GLY A 331 -11.91 -12.02 -11.03
C GLY A 331 -10.40 -12.25 -10.89
N CYS A 332 -9.79 -11.80 -9.79
CA CYS A 332 -8.40 -12.17 -9.45
C CYS A 332 -8.37 -13.46 -8.60
N ASP A 333 -7.72 -14.52 -9.09
CA ASP A 333 -7.60 -15.80 -8.36
C ASP A 333 -6.40 -15.81 -7.41
N ILE A 334 -6.54 -15.15 -6.25
CA ILE A 334 -5.47 -15.09 -5.24
C ILE A 334 -5.45 -16.37 -4.39
N ARG A 335 -4.29 -17.04 -4.40
CA ARG A 335 -3.98 -18.32 -3.75
C ARG A 335 -2.98 -18.23 -2.60
N THR A 336 -2.14 -17.19 -2.58
CA THR A 336 -1.12 -17.00 -1.54
C THR A 336 -0.89 -15.52 -1.26
N LEU A 337 -0.67 -15.18 0.01
CA LEU A 337 -0.34 -13.82 0.45
C LEU A 337 1.15 -13.73 0.78
N PHE A 338 1.85 -12.75 0.23
CA PHE A 338 3.25 -12.44 0.53
C PHE A 338 3.29 -11.19 1.39
N LEU A 339 3.83 -11.28 2.61
CA LEU A 339 3.92 -10.16 3.54
C LEU A 339 5.34 -9.60 3.59
N CYS A 340 5.49 -8.29 3.51
CA CYS A 340 6.76 -7.61 3.75
C CYS A 340 6.56 -6.27 4.47
N GLY A 341 7.65 -5.62 4.89
CA GLY A 341 7.62 -4.35 5.61
C GLY A 341 7.69 -4.48 7.13
N GLY A 342 7.70 -3.35 7.84
CA GLY A 342 8.00 -3.31 9.28
C GLY A 342 7.07 -4.14 10.16
N LEU A 343 5.78 -4.27 9.79
CA LEU A 343 4.82 -5.06 10.57
C LEU A 343 5.00 -6.57 10.40
N SER A 344 5.68 -7.04 9.34
CA SER A 344 5.95 -8.47 9.17
C SER A 344 6.92 -9.04 10.22
N LYS A 345 7.69 -8.16 10.89
CA LYS A 345 8.57 -8.51 12.02
C LYS A 345 7.77 -8.91 13.28
N ASN A 346 6.46 -8.63 13.32
CA ASN A 346 5.57 -9.00 14.42
C ASN A 346 4.83 -10.31 14.09
N LEU A 347 5.34 -11.45 14.57
CA LEU A 347 4.78 -12.76 14.26
C LEU A 347 3.31 -12.95 14.68
N LEU A 348 2.86 -12.27 15.75
CA LEU A 348 1.44 -12.31 16.12
C LEU A 348 0.58 -11.63 15.05
N PHE A 349 1.02 -10.49 14.52
CA PHE A 349 0.34 -9.83 13.41
C PHE A 349 0.29 -10.72 12.16
N VAL A 350 1.41 -11.36 11.79
CA VAL A 350 1.48 -12.27 10.64
C VAL A 350 0.53 -13.45 10.82
N GLN A 351 0.52 -14.07 12.00
CA GLN A 351 -0.37 -15.20 12.29
C GLN A 351 -1.85 -14.79 12.26
N ILE A 352 -2.20 -13.61 12.77
CA ILE A 352 -3.57 -13.08 12.74
C ILE A 352 -4.01 -12.79 11.31
N GLN A 353 -3.12 -12.25 10.46
CA GLN A 353 -3.41 -12.11 9.03
C GLN A 353 -3.75 -13.46 8.42
N ALA A 354 -2.88 -14.47 8.61
CA ALA A 354 -3.11 -15.82 8.11
C ALA A 354 -4.43 -16.42 8.59
N ASN A 355 -4.75 -16.28 9.89
CA ASN A 355 -5.98 -16.82 10.46
C ASN A 355 -7.24 -16.09 9.94
N ALA A 356 -7.18 -14.77 9.80
CA ALA A 356 -8.33 -13.97 9.35
C ALA A 356 -8.63 -14.17 7.86
N THR A 357 -7.59 -14.25 7.02
CA THR A 357 -7.72 -14.48 5.57
C THR A 357 -7.80 -15.96 5.21
N GLY A 358 -7.55 -16.84 6.19
CA GLY A 358 -7.40 -18.28 6.05
C GLY A 358 -8.65 -19.04 5.62
N MET A 359 -9.83 -18.42 5.57
CA MET A 359 -11.05 -19.06 5.03
C MET A 359 -10.88 -19.58 3.58
N TRP A 360 -9.86 -19.07 2.89
CA TRP A 360 -9.45 -19.44 1.54
C TRP A 360 -8.22 -20.38 1.49
N SER A 361 -7.77 -20.89 2.64
CA SER A 361 -6.51 -21.64 2.81
C SER A 361 -5.29 -20.92 2.22
N LEU A 362 -5.26 -19.59 2.27
CA LEU A 362 -4.13 -18.80 1.74
C LEU A 362 -3.01 -18.81 2.77
N PRO A 363 -1.86 -19.44 2.50
CA PRO A 363 -0.71 -19.28 3.36
C PRO A 363 -0.23 -17.83 3.29
N VAL A 364 0.30 -17.36 4.43
CA VAL A 364 1.06 -16.12 4.49
C VAL A 364 2.54 -16.47 4.44
N VAL A 365 3.22 -15.84 3.50
CA VAL A 365 4.60 -16.11 3.12
C VAL A 365 5.45 -14.92 3.51
N LEU A 366 6.57 -15.17 4.20
CA LEU A 366 7.53 -14.14 4.58
C LEU A 366 8.84 -14.33 3.81
N PRO A 367 9.38 -13.29 3.17
CA PRO A 367 10.70 -13.36 2.53
C PRO A 367 11.79 -13.60 3.56
N ASP A 368 12.85 -14.32 3.18
CA ASP A 368 14.06 -14.43 4.01
C ASP A 368 14.70 -13.06 4.24
N GLN A 369 14.77 -12.24 3.19
CA GLN A 369 15.25 -10.86 3.29
C GLN A 369 14.15 -9.90 3.74
N SER A 370 14.32 -9.36 4.94
CA SER A 370 13.32 -8.45 5.55
C SER A 370 13.20 -7.08 4.88
N GLU A 371 14.22 -6.64 4.13
CA GLU A 371 14.28 -5.33 3.47
C GLU A 371 13.80 -5.39 2.02
N ALA A 372 12.54 -5.79 1.83
CA ALA A 372 11.93 -6.04 0.51
C ALA A 372 12.01 -4.86 -0.47
N VAL A 373 11.95 -3.61 0.01
CA VAL A 373 12.07 -2.41 -0.84
C VAL A 373 13.47 -2.31 -1.45
N LEU A 374 14.51 -2.64 -0.68
CA LEU A 374 15.89 -2.64 -1.16
C LEU A 374 16.13 -3.78 -2.14
N VAL A 375 15.58 -4.97 -1.86
CA VAL A 375 15.62 -6.12 -2.79
C VAL A 375 14.94 -5.76 -4.11
N GLY A 376 13.74 -5.17 -4.06
CA GLY A 376 13.04 -4.72 -5.26
C GLY A 376 13.85 -3.70 -6.07
N ALA A 377 14.49 -2.73 -5.41
CA ALA A 377 15.37 -1.77 -6.07
C ALA A 377 16.61 -2.43 -6.69
N ALA A 378 17.19 -3.43 -6.02
CA ALA A 378 18.31 -4.21 -6.56
C ALA A 378 17.89 -5.02 -7.80
N ILE A 379 16.68 -5.61 -7.81
CA ILE A 379 16.10 -6.28 -8.98
C ILE A 379 16.00 -5.32 -10.16
N LEU A 380 15.60 -4.05 -9.95
CA LEU A 380 15.59 -3.05 -11.04
C LEU A 380 17.00 -2.81 -11.61
N GLY A 381 18.02 -2.74 -10.75
CA GLY A 381 19.41 -2.62 -11.16
C GLY A 381 19.87 -3.83 -11.98
N ALA A 382 19.54 -5.03 -11.52
CA ALA A 382 19.84 -6.30 -12.19
C ALA A 382 19.12 -6.43 -13.55
N CYS A 383 17.85 -6.02 -13.64
CA CYS A 383 17.12 -5.94 -14.91
C CYS A 383 17.78 -4.93 -15.88
N ALA A 384 18.21 -3.78 -15.37
CA ALA A 384 18.88 -2.76 -16.17
C ALA A 384 20.28 -3.22 -16.65
N SER A 385 20.99 -4.03 -15.86
CA SER A 385 22.27 -4.64 -16.26
C SER A 385 22.10 -5.91 -17.10
N GLN A 386 20.88 -6.46 -17.17
CA GLN A 386 20.55 -7.72 -17.84
C GLN A 386 21.20 -8.97 -17.21
N ASP A 387 21.41 -9.00 -15.89
CA ASP A 387 22.13 -10.08 -15.18
C ASP A 387 21.40 -10.45 -13.86
N TYR A 388 20.76 -11.64 -13.75
CA TYR A 388 19.98 -12.03 -12.55
C TYR A 388 19.79 -13.55 -12.28
N GLU A 389 19.75 -13.93 -10.99
CA GLU A 389 19.37 -15.25 -10.39
C GLU A 389 18.42 -15.08 -9.16
N ALA A 390 17.77 -16.17 -8.67
CA ALA A 390 16.55 -16.20 -7.81
C ALA A 390 16.74 -16.16 -6.26
N ILE A 391 15.65 -15.99 -5.48
CA ILE A 391 15.61 -15.80 -3.98
C ILE A 391 14.55 -16.71 -3.29
N GLU A 392 14.86 -17.23 -2.08
CA GLU A 392 14.07 -18.19 -1.24
C GLU A 392 13.20 -17.58 -0.10
N VAL A 393 12.35 -18.42 0.57
CA VAL A 393 11.19 -17.99 1.40
C VAL A 393 10.78 -18.93 2.58
N HIS A 394 10.04 -18.42 3.59
CA HIS A 394 9.54 -19.15 4.80
C HIS A 394 7.99 -19.02 5.07
N PHE A 395 7.38 -19.91 5.91
CA PHE A 395 5.90 -20.17 5.96
C PHE A 395 5.24 -20.32 7.36
N LEU A 396 3.90 -20.08 7.42
CA LEU A 396 3.00 -20.31 8.58
C LEU A 396 1.58 -20.80 8.14
N PHE A 397 0.89 -21.59 8.99
CA PHE A 397 -0.46 -22.18 8.75
C PHE A 397 -1.53 -21.74 9.78
N SER A 398 -2.84 -21.90 9.49
CA SER A 398 -3.95 -21.13 10.15
C SER A 398 -5.20 -21.93 10.62
N PHE A 399 -5.99 -21.31 11.53
CA PHE A 399 -7.27 -21.75 12.12
C PHE A 399 -8.49 -20.92 11.63
N HIS A 400 -9.65 -21.55 11.37
CA HIS A 400 -10.66 -20.99 10.44
C HIS A 400 -11.98 -20.45 11.07
N SER A 401 -12.62 -21.16 12.01
CA SER A 401 -14.05 -20.88 12.34
C SER A 401 -14.32 -19.65 13.23
N PHE A 402 -13.33 -19.18 13.99
CA PHE A 402 -13.47 -18.01 14.87
C PHE A 402 -13.53 -16.70 14.08
N TYR A 403 -12.65 -16.56 13.09
CA TYR A 403 -12.52 -15.35 12.30
C TYR A 403 -13.72 -15.10 11.39
N ASP A 404 -14.47 -16.13 10.99
CA ASP A 404 -15.71 -15.95 10.24
C ASP A 404 -16.81 -15.28 11.06
N ARG A 405 -16.91 -15.63 12.35
CA ARG A 405 -17.85 -14.95 13.25
C ARG A 405 -17.41 -13.51 13.48
N LYS A 406 -16.12 -13.27 13.70
CA LYS A 406 -15.55 -11.92 13.82
C LYS A 406 -15.79 -11.09 12.55
N TYR A 407 -15.68 -11.69 11.36
CA TYR A 407 -15.89 -11.00 10.10
C TYR A 407 -17.34 -10.60 9.89
N LYS A 408 -18.31 -11.45 10.27
CA LYS A 408 -19.73 -11.07 10.30
C LYS A 408 -19.97 -9.85 11.19
N VAL A 409 -19.38 -9.84 12.39
CA VAL A 409 -19.44 -8.68 13.30
C VAL A 409 -18.78 -7.45 12.67
N PHE A 410 -17.62 -7.62 12.01
CA PHE A 410 -16.91 -6.54 11.32
C PHE A 410 -17.78 -5.87 10.24
N LEU A 411 -18.46 -6.64 9.39
CA LEU A 411 -19.37 -6.10 8.38
C LEU A 411 -20.63 -5.45 8.99
N GLN A 412 -21.12 -5.98 10.12
CA GLN A 412 -22.22 -5.36 10.86
C GLN A 412 -21.82 -4.00 11.46
N LEU A 413 -20.60 -3.87 11.99
CA LEU A 413 -20.09 -2.60 12.51
C LEU A 413 -20.19 -1.49 11.44
N PHE A 414 -19.74 -1.77 10.22
CA PHE A 414 -19.89 -0.82 9.11
C PHE A 414 -21.36 -0.43 8.87
N SER A 415 -22.24 -1.43 8.81
CA SER A 415 -23.67 -1.22 8.59
C SER A 415 -24.28 -0.32 9.67
N HIS A 416 -23.95 -0.57 10.94
CA HIS A 416 -24.39 0.26 12.07
C HIS A 416 -23.85 1.69 11.97
N GLN A 417 -22.59 1.89 11.56
CA GLN A 417 -22.06 3.25 11.39
C GLN A 417 -22.86 4.06 10.37
N ARG A 418 -23.29 3.43 9.27
CA ARG A 418 -24.16 4.06 8.26
C ARG A 418 -25.55 4.36 8.79
N GLU A 419 -26.13 3.43 9.54
CA GLU A 419 -27.42 3.62 10.19
C GLU A 419 -27.37 4.82 11.14
N TYR A 420 -26.35 4.90 12.01
CA TYR A 420 -26.18 6.02 12.93
C TYR A 420 -26.01 7.35 12.20
N GLN A 421 -25.22 7.38 11.12
CA GLN A 421 -25.07 8.58 10.28
C GLN A 421 -26.42 8.99 9.66
N ALA A 422 -27.23 8.04 9.17
CA ALA A 422 -28.52 8.31 8.57
C ALA A 422 -29.53 8.85 9.60
N LEU A 423 -29.54 8.30 10.82
CA LEU A 423 -30.41 8.76 11.91
C LEU A 423 -30.10 10.21 12.33
N MET A 424 -28.82 10.61 12.29
CA MET A 424 -28.38 11.95 12.65
C MET A 424 -28.50 12.99 11.52
N LYS A 425 -28.75 12.56 10.28
CA LYS A 425 -29.08 13.47 9.18
C LYS A 425 -30.52 13.97 9.39
N HIS A 426 -30.66 15.12 10.06
CA HIS A 426 -31.93 15.84 10.12
C HIS A 426 -32.45 16.13 8.69
N ARG A 427 -33.75 15.91 8.50
CA ARG A 427 -34.49 16.21 7.25
C ARG A 427 -34.41 17.69 6.89
#